data_AF-A0A0W8DC85-F1
#
_entry.id   AF-A0A0W8DC85-F1
#
_cell.length_a   1.000
_cell.length_b   1.000
_cell.length_c   1.000
_cell.angle_alpha   90.00
_cell.angle_beta   90.00
_cell.angle_gamma   90.00
#
_symmetry.space_group_name_H-M   'P 1'
#
loop_
_entity.id
_entity.type
_entity.pdbx_description
1 polymer ?
#
loop_
_entity_poly.entity_id
_entity_poly.type
_entity_poly.pdbx_seq_one_letter_code
_entity_poly.pdbx_strand_id
1 'polypeptide(L)'
;MNGFPPVNAIVSALNEATPLSNANNPFKCDGSLFKVTANGFNFNLCALNNGFKMYGSEMDITVSYRKHRVKIVAPKSEGCEAEEISSSVSSIGKALLTGTQLAMEELRNLQPELSIWSDDDSDDDDSCSCKSTPRPCIFIHGLGVKAESPVLEDSLPYWGKIIQDHAPCCTSIKFAHLNTVNYTWLNGTQQQQVCDRALAVSNSSTKHVIKDTIVVTHSMGALMLAGAIASGRCKLDPSSTWVSTAAPMLGSMAPDYAQEVCAGDTNLIAEKLAQFKDQCPVQKATKSLAYFNGSYSSPRLNKAYKVVQEVYRTNVSAVMCSESYSGILSSYQASFWILGEMIPHKSKKNDGTVEFHSCSKGLDLAKFGDTYKSRFYRTKLNHYDMQFRAGDAFWNKAKMPVKWFECLL
;
A
#
# COMPACT_ATOMS: atom_id res chain seq x y z
N MET A 1 -16.24 -4.05 -5.02
CA MET A 1 -15.67 -5.39 -4.71
C MET A 1 -14.27 -5.46 -5.32
N ASN A 2 -13.20 -5.17 -4.56
CA ASN A 2 -11.86 -4.94 -5.12
C ASN A 2 -10.80 -5.98 -4.70
N GLY A 3 -11.24 -7.17 -4.27
CA GLY A 3 -10.37 -8.26 -3.84
C GLY A 3 -10.40 -9.50 -4.74
N PHE A 4 -11.32 -9.55 -5.71
CA PHE A 4 -11.43 -10.65 -6.67
C PHE A 4 -10.80 -10.25 -8.01
N PRO A 5 -10.18 -11.19 -8.74
CA PRO A 5 -9.66 -10.90 -10.07
C PRO A 5 -10.79 -10.37 -10.96
N PRO A 6 -10.59 -9.24 -11.66
CA PRO A 6 -11.55 -8.79 -12.64
C PRO A 6 -11.67 -9.87 -13.71
N VAL A 7 -12.89 -10.36 -13.96
CA VAL A 7 -13.15 -11.44 -14.93
C VAL A 7 -12.57 -11.07 -16.30
N ASN A 8 -12.67 -9.80 -16.70
CA ASN A 8 -12.11 -9.29 -17.94
C ASN A 8 -10.57 -9.43 -18.01
N ALA A 9 -9.85 -9.32 -16.88
CA ALA A 9 -8.41 -9.53 -16.86
C ALA A 9 -8.04 -11.01 -17.08
N ILE A 10 -8.85 -11.94 -16.59
CA ILE A 10 -8.68 -13.37 -16.90
C ILE A 10 -8.94 -13.59 -18.39
N VAL A 11 -10.03 -13.06 -18.94
CA VAL A 11 -10.35 -13.19 -20.37
C VAL A 11 -9.22 -12.64 -21.26
N SER A 12 -8.71 -11.45 -20.95
CA SER A 12 -7.56 -10.87 -21.68
C SER A 12 -6.32 -11.77 -21.59
N ALA A 13 -6.01 -12.31 -20.42
CA ALA A 13 -4.86 -13.21 -20.25
C ALA A 13 -4.99 -14.50 -21.08
N LEU A 14 -6.21 -15.05 -21.18
CA LEU A 14 -6.47 -16.23 -22.03
C LEU A 14 -6.33 -15.91 -23.51
N ASN A 15 -6.66 -14.68 -23.92
CA ASN A 15 -6.54 -14.28 -25.31
C ASN A 15 -5.09 -14.21 -25.79
N GLU A 16 -4.16 -13.94 -24.87
CA GLU A 16 -2.72 -13.78 -25.07
C GLU A 16 -1.93 -15.04 -24.66
N ALA A 17 -2.61 -16.16 -24.39
CA ALA A 17 -1.97 -17.37 -23.90
C ALA A 17 -0.92 -17.91 -24.88
N THR A 18 0.29 -18.15 -24.39
CA THR A 18 1.39 -18.73 -25.19
C THR A 18 1.65 -20.18 -24.77
N PRO A 19 1.84 -21.13 -25.70
CA PRO A 19 2.11 -22.51 -25.37
C PRO A 19 3.44 -22.66 -24.62
N LEU A 20 3.46 -23.46 -23.56
CA LEU A 20 4.67 -23.79 -22.81
C LEU A 20 5.21 -25.16 -23.23
N SER A 21 6.53 -25.28 -23.30
CA SER A 21 7.17 -26.59 -23.50
C SER A 21 7.12 -27.42 -22.20
N ASN A 22 6.70 -28.69 -22.30
CA ASN A 22 6.57 -29.62 -21.15
C ASN A 22 7.91 -29.99 -20.47
N ALA A 23 9.04 -29.46 -20.93
CA ALA A 23 10.36 -29.94 -20.55
C ALA A 23 10.75 -29.63 -19.09
N ASN A 24 10.15 -28.62 -18.45
CA ASN A 24 10.53 -28.16 -17.10
C ASN A 24 9.33 -27.78 -16.21
N ASN A 25 8.16 -28.44 -16.36
CA ASN A 25 7.00 -28.12 -15.53
C ASN A 25 6.96 -28.98 -14.25
N PRO A 26 7.18 -28.42 -13.06
CA PRO A 26 7.03 -29.14 -11.79
C PRO A 26 5.57 -29.35 -11.36
N PHE A 27 4.59 -28.80 -12.08
CA PHE A 27 3.18 -29.14 -11.87
C PHE A 27 2.74 -30.28 -12.80
N LYS A 28 2.16 -31.34 -12.24
CA LYS A 28 1.51 -32.41 -13.02
C LYS A 28 0.25 -31.87 -13.69
N CYS A 29 0.38 -31.38 -14.92
CA CYS A 29 -0.75 -31.02 -15.78
C CYS A 29 -1.05 -32.15 -16.76
N ASP A 30 -2.25 -32.72 -16.66
CA ASP A 30 -2.71 -33.80 -17.57
C ASP A 30 -3.25 -33.28 -18.90
N GLY A 31 -3.18 -31.96 -19.14
CA GLY A 31 -3.70 -31.30 -20.33
C GLY A 31 -2.70 -30.33 -20.97
N SER A 32 -3.21 -29.36 -21.73
CA SER A 32 -2.36 -28.40 -22.46
C SER A 32 -1.85 -27.30 -21.53
N LEU A 33 -0.57 -26.97 -21.64
CA LEU A 33 0.10 -25.98 -20.80
C LEU A 33 0.32 -24.66 -21.54
N PHE A 34 0.02 -23.55 -20.87
CA PHE A 34 0.20 -22.20 -21.39
C PHE A 34 0.82 -21.28 -20.34
N LYS A 35 1.57 -20.27 -20.78
CA LYS A 35 1.92 -19.11 -19.99
C LYS A 35 0.87 -18.04 -20.25
N VAL A 36 0.38 -17.43 -19.18
CA VAL A 36 -0.60 -16.34 -19.25
C VAL A 36 -0.23 -15.27 -18.25
N THR A 37 -0.45 -14.01 -18.61
CA THR A 37 -0.24 -12.87 -17.70
C THR A 37 -1.57 -12.17 -17.44
N ALA A 38 -2.05 -12.22 -16.20
CA ALA A 38 -3.32 -11.63 -15.78
C ALA A 38 -3.06 -10.48 -14.80
N ASN A 39 -3.43 -9.25 -15.20
CA ASN A 39 -3.22 -8.04 -14.40
C ASN A 39 -1.76 -7.85 -13.95
N GLY A 40 -0.82 -8.20 -14.84
CA GLY A 40 0.62 -8.15 -14.59
C GLY A 40 1.17 -9.30 -13.75
N PHE A 41 0.36 -10.27 -13.32
CA PHE A 41 0.84 -11.48 -12.63
C PHE A 41 0.96 -12.63 -13.62
N ASN A 42 2.08 -13.35 -13.57
CA ASN A 42 2.33 -14.50 -14.45
C ASN A 42 1.75 -15.78 -13.84
N PHE A 43 1.17 -16.63 -14.70
CA PHE A 43 0.64 -17.93 -14.33
C PHE A 43 1.02 -19.00 -15.35
N ASN A 44 1.29 -20.19 -14.83
CA ASN A 44 1.28 -21.42 -15.63
C ASN A 44 -0.17 -21.92 -15.67
N LEU A 45 -0.83 -21.87 -16.83
CA LEU A 45 -2.18 -22.36 -17.03
C LEU A 45 -2.16 -23.81 -17.52
N CYS A 46 -2.85 -24.68 -16.79
CA CYS A 46 -3.16 -26.05 -17.17
C CYS A 46 -4.61 -26.15 -17.66
N ALA A 47 -4.80 -26.35 -18.96
CA ALA A 47 -6.11 -26.50 -19.58
C ALA A 47 -6.58 -27.96 -19.51
N LEU A 48 -7.79 -28.18 -18.98
CA LEU A 48 -8.41 -29.48 -18.76
C LEU A 48 -9.75 -29.56 -19.51
N ASN A 49 -10.30 -30.76 -19.66
CA ASN A 49 -11.57 -30.95 -20.39
C ASN A 49 -12.79 -30.31 -19.69
N ASN A 50 -12.71 -30.07 -18.38
CA ASN A 50 -13.79 -29.54 -17.55
C ASN A 50 -13.50 -28.14 -17.00
N GLY A 51 -12.45 -27.47 -17.48
CA GLY A 51 -12.01 -26.19 -16.97
C GLY A 51 -10.52 -25.95 -17.18
N PHE A 52 -9.95 -25.05 -16.40
CA PHE A 52 -8.51 -24.86 -16.36
C PHE A 52 -8.07 -24.42 -14.97
N LYS A 53 -6.80 -24.64 -14.67
CA LYS A 53 -6.17 -24.16 -13.44
C LYS A 53 -4.98 -23.27 -13.79
N MET A 54 -4.96 -22.05 -13.29
CA MET A 54 -3.84 -21.13 -13.38
C MET A 54 -3.04 -21.23 -12.09
N TYR A 55 -1.80 -21.67 -12.17
CA TYR A 55 -0.86 -21.74 -11.05
C TYR A 55 -0.03 -20.47 -11.01
N GLY A 56 -0.12 -19.73 -9.91
CA GLY A 56 0.65 -18.53 -9.66
C GLY A 56 1.42 -18.66 -8.35
N SER A 57 2.37 -17.75 -8.13
CA SER A 57 3.21 -17.76 -6.95
C SER A 57 2.46 -17.41 -5.66
N GLU A 58 1.54 -16.45 -5.76
CA GLU A 58 0.73 -15.98 -4.63
C GLU A 58 -0.59 -16.73 -4.50
N MET A 59 -1.11 -17.25 -5.61
CA MET A 59 -2.35 -18.02 -5.60
C MET A 59 -2.58 -18.84 -6.86
N ASP A 60 -3.47 -19.82 -6.72
CA ASP A 60 -4.04 -20.56 -7.83
C ASP A 60 -5.46 -20.08 -8.16
N ILE A 61 -5.80 -19.96 -9.45
CA ILE A 61 -7.19 -19.86 -9.90
C ILE A 61 -7.63 -21.19 -10.47
N THR A 62 -8.77 -21.68 -10.02
CA THR A 62 -9.47 -22.80 -10.67
C THR A 62 -10.74 -22.29 -11.33
N VAL A 63 -10.87 -22.54 -12.63
CA VAL A 63 -12.09 -22.27 -13.41
C VAL A 63 -12.69 -23.60 -13.82
N SER A 64 -14.00 -23.77 -13.61
CA SER A 64 -14.72 -24.99 -14.00
C SER A 64 -15.88 -24.65 -14.92
N TYR A 65 -16.04 -25.44 -15.98
CA TYR A 65 -17.14 -25.27 -16.92
C TYR A 65 -18.44 -25.81 -16.31
N ARG A 66 -19.50 -25.01 -16.40
CA ARG A 66 -20.84 -25.42 -15.98
C ARG A 66 -21.51 -26.21 -17.10
N LYS A 67 -22.11 -27.36 -16.76
CA LYS A 67 -22.89 -28.19 -17.71
C LYS A 67 -24.11 -27.47 -18.27
N HIS A 68 -24.65 -26.50 -17.53
CA HIS A 68 -25.83 -25.74 -17.91
C HIS A 68 -25.49 -24.27 -18.05
N ARG A 69 -26.00 -23.65 -19.12
CA ARG A 69 -25.86 -22.22 -19.34
C ARG A 69 -26.61 -21.45 -18.26
N VAL A 70 -25.89 -20.57 -17.55
CA VAL A 70 -26.52 -19.63 -16.62
C VAL A 70 -27.19 -18.53 -17.44
N LYS A 71 -28.50 -18.34 -17.26
CA LYS A 71 -29.23 -17.24 -17.88
C LYS A 71 -28.99 -15.98 -17.05
N ILE A 72 -28.10 -15.11 -17.52
CA ILE A 72 -27.88 -13.79 -16.92
C ILE A 72 -28.97 -12.87 -17.50
N VAL A 73 -29.83 -12.35 -16.63
CA VAL A 73 -30.89 -11.41 -17.00
C VAL A 73 -30.42 -10.02 -16.61
N ALA A 74 -30.48 -9.07 -17.54
CA ALA A 74 -30.17 -7.68 -17.24
C ALA A 74 -31.09 -7.16 -16.12
N PRO A 75 -30.56 -6.45 -15.12
CA PRO A 75 -31.39 -5.85 -14.09
C PRO A 75 -32.32 -4.80 -14.70
N LYS A 76 -33.57 -4.75 -14.22
CA LYS A 76 -34.55 -3.72 -14.60
C LYS A 76 -34.24 -2.44 -13.83
N SER A 77 -33.24 -1.70 -14.25
CA SER A 77 -32.95 -0.36 -13.73
C SER A 77 -32.86 0.60 -14.90
N GLU A 78 -33.58 1.71 -14.82
CA GLU A 78 -33.36 2.87 -15.68
C GLU A 78 -32.14 3.61 -15.14
N GLY A 79 -31.16 3.92 -16.00
CA GLY A 79 -30.07 4.84 -15.68
C GLY A 79 -28.73 4.25 -15.21
N CYS A 80 -28.51 2.94 -15.23
CA CYS A 80 -27.15 2.40 -15.06
C CYS A 80 -26.38 2.50 -16.38
N GLU A 81 -25.37 3.37 -16.45
CA GLU A 81 -24.37 3.30 -17.51
C GLU A 81 -23.63 1.95 -17.44
N ALA A 82 -23.32 1.38 -18.60
CA ALA A 82 -22.53 0.16 -18.65
C ALA A 82 -21.09 0.48 -18.20
N GLU A 83 -20.73 0.01 -17.00
CA GLU A 83 -19.41 0.25 -16.41
C GLU A 83 -18.29 -0.54 -17.12
N GLU A 84 -18.64 -1.61 -17.85
CA GLU A 84 -17.69 -2.50 -18.53
C GLU A 84 -18.22 -2.92 -19.91
N ILE A 85 -17.33 -2.92 -20.90
CA ILE A 85 -17.63 -3.30 -22.29
C ILE A 85 -17.34 -4.79 -22.49
N SER A 86 -18.09 -5.47 -23.36
CA SER A 86 -17.82 -6.87 -23.72
C SER A 86 -16.38 -7.03 -24.21
N SER A 87 -15.62 -7.92 -23.57
CA SER A 87 -14.28 -8.27 -24.04
C SER A 87 -14.36 -9.06 -25.34
N SER A 88 -13.54 -8.69 -26.33
CA SER A 88 -13.30 -9.53 -27.49
C SER A 88 -12.56 -10.80 -27.06
N VAL A 89 -12.78 -11.91 -27.76
CA VAL A 89 -12.18 -13.21 -27.42
C VAL A 89 -11.49 -13.77 -28.66
N SER A 90 -10.19 -14.07 -28.55
CA SER A 90 -9.41 -14.67 -29.62
C SER A 90 -9.77 -16.15 -29.82
N SER A 91 -9.30 -16.79 -30.89
CA SER A 91 -9.49 -18.24 -31.09
C SER A 91 -8.99 -19.04 -29.87
N ILE A 92 -7.80 -18.70 -29.36
CA ILE A 92 -7.21 -19.37 -28.21
C ILE A 92 -7.97 -19.11 -26.92
N GLY A 93 -8.36 -17.85 -26.67
CA GLY A 93 -9.18 -17.51 -25.52
C GLY A 93 -10.53 -18.24 -25.54
N LYS A 94 -11.15 -18.36 -26.71
CA LYS A 94 -12.42 -19.08 -26.87
C LYS A 94 -12.25 -20.57 -26.57
N ALA A 95 -11.17 -21.18 -27.06
CA ALA A 95 -10.87 -22.57 -26.78
C ALA A 95 -10.67 -22.82 -25.29
N LEU A 96 -9.88 -21.98 -24.62
CA LEU A 96 -9.64 -22.07 -23.17
C LEU A 96 -10.87 -21.74 -22.32
N LEU A 97 -11.81 -20.92 -22.79
CA LEU A 97 -13.06 -20.62 -22.08
C LEU A 97 -14.14 -21.69 -22.26
N THR A 98 -14.08 -22.49 -23.33
CA THR A 98 -15.14 -23.43 -23.70
C THR A 98 -14.71 -24.90 -23.69
N GLY A 99 -13.41 -25.19 -23.54
CA GLY A 99 -12.87 -26.54 -23.57
C GLY A 99 -12.80 -27.14 -24.98
N THR A 100 -12.93 -26.34 -26.04
CA THR A 100 -12.77 -26.85 -27.42
C THR A 100 -11.31 -27.08 -27.74
N GLN A 101 -10.99 -28.16 -28.46
CA GLN A 101 -9.63 -28.43 -28.91
C GLN A 101 -9.13 -27.35 -29.86
N LEU A 102 -7.91 -26.87 -29.60
CA LEU A 102 -7.18 -25.98 -30.48
C LEU A 102 -6.69 -26.74 -31.72
N ALA A 103 -6.79 -26.13 -32.90
CA ALA A 103 -6.18 -26.70 -34.10
C ALA A 103 -4.65 -26.66 -33.96
N MET A 104 -3.97 -27.76 -34.27
CA MET A 104 -2.49 -27.85 -34.16
C MET A 104 -1.75 -26.80 -35.01
N GLU A 105 -2.39 -26.25 -36.05
CA GLU A 105 -1.83 -25.20 -36.90
C GLU A 105 -1.75 -23.84 -36.18
N GLU A 106 -2.70 -23.51 -35.30
CA GLU A 106 -2.68 -22.28 -34.49
C GLU A 106 -1.60 -22.34 -33.39
N LEU A 107 -1.36 -23.52 -32.82
CA LEU A 107 -0.31 -23.76 -31.82
C LEU A 107 1.11 -23.72 -32.40
N ARG A 108 1.28 -24.15 -33.66
CA ARG A 108 2.58 -24.17 -34.35
C ARG A 108 3.08 -22.79 -34.80
N ASN A 109 2.17 -21.83 -34.98
CA ASN A 109 2.52 -20.44 -35.31
C ASN A 109 2.95 -19.61 -34.10
N LEU A 110 2.83 -20.15 -32.89
CA LEU A 110 3.28 -19.52 -31.65
C LEU A 110 4.65 -20.10 -31.29
N GLN A 111 5.66 -19.23 -31.09
CA GLN A 111 6.93 -19.69 -30.56
C GLN A 111 6.71 -20.18 -29.11
N PRO A 112 7.13 -21.41 -28.78
CA PRO A 112 6.98 -21.93 -27.43
C PRO A 112 7.87 -21.14 -26.47
N GLU A 113 7.29 -20.66 -25.39
CA GLU A 113 8.07 -20.03 -24.31
C GLU A 113 8.55 -21.09 -23.30
N LEU A 114 9.64 -20.78 -22.63
CA LEU A 114 10.13 -21.55 -21.49
C LEU A 114 9.24 -21.25 -20.27
N SER A 115 9.13 -22.23 -19.37
CA SER A 115 8.34 -22.10 -18.14
C SER A 115 8.77 -20.84 -17.35
N ILE A 116 7.82 -20.18 -16.68
CA ILE A 116 8.09 -19.03 -15.80
C ILE A 116 9.11 -19.36 -14.69
N TRP A 117 9.34 -20.65 -14.45
CA TRP A 117 10.21 -21.16 -13.40
C TRP A 117 11.59 -21.62 -13.90
N SER A 118 11.95 -21.27 -15.14
CA SER A 118 13.35 -21.26 -15.54
C SER A 118 14.00 -19.93 -15.13
N ASP A 119 15.22 -20.02 -14.61
CA ASP A 119 16.01 -18.99 -13.90
C ASP A 119 16.23 -17.63 -14.59
N ASP A 120 15.65 -17.36 -15.77
CA ASP A 120 16.01 -16.20 -16.62
C ASP A 120 14.85 -15.21 -16.85
N ASP A 121 13.61 -15.51 -16.41
CA ASP A 121 12.40 -14.68 -16.64
C ASP A 121 11.62 -14.37 -15.33
N SER A 122 12.23 -14.66 -14.18
CA SER A 122 11.62 -14.73 -12.84
C SER A 122 11.45 -13.38 -12.12
N ASP A 123 11.22 -12.29 -12.84
CA ASP A 123 11.18 -10.96 -12.21
C ASP A 123 10.11 -10.85 -11.11
N ASP A 124 9.01 -11.63 -11.18
CA ASP A 124 7.91 -11.63 -10.21
C ASP A 124 7.98 -12.72 -9.13
N ASP A 125 8.94 -13.65 -9.22
CA ASP A 125 8.96 -14.91 -8.46
C ASP A 125 10.18 -15.09 -7.54
N ASP A 126 11.12 -14.14 -7.53
CA ASP A 126 12.22 -14.15 -6.56
C ASP A 126 11.66 -13.94 -5.14
N SER A 127 11.86 -14.92 -4.26
CA SER A 127 11.60 -14.77 -2.82
C SER A 127 12.34 -13.54 -2.31
N CYS A 128 11.62 -12.54 -1.83
CA CYS A 128 12.24 -11.30 -1.39
C CYS A 128 13.19 -11.55 -0.21
N SER A 129 14.42 -11.10 -0.37
CA SER A 129 15.47 -11.20 0.63
C SER A 129 16.10 -9.82 0.82
N CYS A 130 16.77 -9.63 1.96
CA CYS A 130 17.43 -8.38 2.24
C CYS A 130 18.61 -8.16 1.27
N LYS A 131 18.57 -7.06 0.51
CA LYS A 131 19.59 -6.60 -0.44
C LYS A 131 20.58 -5.62 0.19
N SER A 132 20.43 -5.31 1.47
CA SER A 132 21.33 -4.43 2.24
C SER A 132 21.85 -5.14 3.50
N THR A 133 22.75 -4.50 4.24
CA THR A 133 23.20 -5.02 5.53
C THR A 133 22.03 -5.04 6.52
N PRO A 134 21.63 -6.20 7.06
CA PRO A 134 20.58 -6.28 8.07
C PRO A 134 20.94 -5.45 9.30
N ARG A 135 19.97 -4.74 9.87
CA ARG A 135 20.20 -3.89 11.04
C ARG A 135 18.93 -3.70 11.90
N PRO A 136 19.04 -3.20 13.13
CA PRO A 136 17.87 -2.93 13.96
C PRO A 136 16.87 -1.97 13.31
N CYS A 137 15.58 -2.25 13.48
CA CYS A 137 14.49 -1.46 12.95
C CYS A 137 13.68 -0.81 14.07
N ILE A 138 13.28 0.44 13.85
CA ILE A 138 12.33 1.15 14.71
C ILE A 138 11.13 1.67 13.93
N PHE A 139 9.94 1.35 14.43
CA PHE A 139 8.67 1.78 13.88
C PHE A 139 8.08 2.90 14.73
N ILE A 140 7.85 4.05 14.09
CA ILE A 140 7.32 5.27 14.71
C ILE A 140 5.92 5.53 14.16
N HIS A 141 4.91 5.32 14.99
CA HIS A 141 3.51 5.45 14.60
C HIS A 141 3.10 6.91 14.38
N GLY A 142 1.92 7.08 13.76
CA GLY A 142 1.30 8.37 13.53
C GLY A 142 0.30 8.78 14.60
N LEU A 143 -0.68 9.59 14.20
CA LEU A 143 -1.74 10.14 15.03
C LEU A 143 -2.59 9.03 15.69
N GLY A 144 -3.09 9.29 16.90
CA GLY A 144 -4.20 8.52 17.51
C GLY A 144 -3.84 7.64 18.70
N VAL A 145 -2.58 7.61 19.13
CA VAL A 145 -2.15 6.86 20.31
C VAL A 145 -2.03 7.79 21.52
N LYS A 146 -2.84 7.56 22.56
CA LYS A 146 -2.86 8.40 23.76
C LYS A 146 -1.87 7.95 24.83
N ALA A 147 -1.63 6.65 24.92
CA ALA A 147 -0.65 6.10 25.84
C ALA A 147 0.78 6.41 25.37
N GLU A 148 1.73 6.34 26.29
CA GLU A 148 3.14 6.57 26.04
C GLU A 148 3.95 5.61 26.89
N SER A 149 5.08 5.15 26.35
CA SER A 149 6.03 4.33 27.06
C SER A 149 7.43 4.97 27.01
N PRO A 150 8.16 5.05 28.14
CA PRO A 150 9.54 5.51 28.15
C PRO A 150 10.48 4.52 27.46
N VAL A 151 10.07 3.26 27.33
CA VAL A 151 10.85 2.17 26.74
C VAL A 151 10.40 1.87 25.30
N LEU A 152 11.27 1.19 24.56
CA LEU A 152 10.94 0.63 23.26
C LEU A 152 10.12 -0.65 23.46
N GLU A 153 9.01 -0.75 22.74
CA GLU A 153 8.11 -1.91 22.82
C GLU A 153 8.48 -2.96 21.77
N ASP A 154 8.26 -4.24 22.09
CA ASP A 154 8.37 -5.36 21.13
C ASP A 154 7.11 -5.54 20.28
N SER A 155 6.00 -4.92 20.69
CA SER A 155 4.76 -4.91 19.92
C SER A 155 3.97 -3.64 20.19
N LEU A 156 3.24 -3.17 19.18
CA LEU A 156 2.30 -2.07 19.34
C LEU A 156 1.07 -2.34 18.45
N PRO A 157 -0.16 -2.41 18.99
CA PRO A 157 -1.38 -2.73 18.22
C PRO A 157 -1.69 -1.78 17.05
N TYR A 158 -1.00 -0.63 16.98
CA TYR A 158 -1.04 0.29 15.85
C TYR A 158 -0.58 -0.38 14.55
N TRP A 159 0.42 -1.25 14.63
CA TRP A 159 1.03 -1.90 13.46
C TRP A 159 0.48 -3.32 13.28
N GLY A 160 0.48 -3.78 12.04
CA GLY A 160 0.17 -5.18 11.73
C GLY A 160 1.20 -6.11 12.34
N LYS A 161 0.75 -7.15 13.05
CA LYS A 161 1.63 -8.13 13.72
C LYS A 161 2.50 -8.90 12.74
N ILE A 162 2.01 -9.10 11.52
CA ILE A 162 2.69 -9.84 10.46
C ILE A 162 4.06 -9.24 10.10
N ILE A 163 4.27 -7.93 10.32
CA ILE A 163 5.53 -7.27 9.95
C ILE A 163 6.76 -7.87 10.66
N GLN A 164 6.57 -8.58 11.79
CA GLN A 164 7.65 -9.28 12.48
C GLN A 164 8.27 -10.41 11.65
N ASP A 165 7.46 -11.05 10.80
CA ASP A 165 7.88 -12.17 9.96
C ASP A 165 8.23 -11.74 8.53
N HIS A 166 7.90 -10.49 8.16
CA HIS A 166 7.99 -9.95 6.80
C HIS A 166 8.96 -8.75 6.72
N ALA A 167 10.08 -8.84 7.42
CA ALA A 167 11.06 -7.76 7.53
C ALA A 167 12.50 -8.28 7.45
N PRO A 168 12.94 -8.85 6.30
CA PRO A 168 14.20 -9.58 6.19
C PRO A 168 15.45 -8.73 6.46
N CYS A 169 15.36 -7.40 6.33
CA CYS A 169 16.45 -6.48 6.66
C CYS A 169 16.50 -6.05 8.13
N CYS A 170 15.52 -6.43 8.94
CA CYS A 170 15.45 -6.08 10.35
C CYS A 170 16.07 -7.19 11.21
N THR A 171 17.19 -6.93 11.88
CA THR A 171 17.75 -7.89 12.87
C THR A 171 16.93 -7.94 14.15
N SER A 172 16.19 -6.86 14.43
CA SER A 172 15.23 -6.75 15.53
C SER A 172 14.23 -5.66 15.18
N ILE A 173 12.99 -5.78 15.63
CA ILE A 173 11.96 -4.76 15.43
C ILE A 173 11.56 -4.19 16.78
N LYS A 174 11.60 -2.86 16.90
CA LYS A 174 11.12 -2.11 18.07
C LYS A 174 10.09 -1.08 17.67
N PHE A 175 9.19 -0.74 18.58
CA PHE A 175 8.14 0.24 18.36
C PHE A 175 8.30 1.41 19.33
N ALA A 176 8.27 2.63 18.80
CA ALA A 176 8.18 3.84 19.62
C ALA A 176 6.73 4.07 20.03
N HIS A 177 6.40 3.93 21.31
CA HIS A 177 5.06 4.20 21.84
C HIS A 177 5.00 5.61 22.43
N LEU A 178 4.39 6.55 21.71
CA LEU A 178 4.41 7.97 22.02
C LEU A 178 2.99 8.56 22.12
N ASN A 179 2.78 9.54 22.99
CA ASN A 179 1.48 10.21 23.05
C ASN A 179 1.30 11.18 21.87
N THR A 180 0.64 10.67 20.83
CA THR A 180 0.34 11.36 19.57
C THR A 180 -1.08 11.89 19.51
N VAL A 181 -1.75 12.01 20.65
CA VAL A 181 -3.07 12.64 20.79
C VAL A 181 -2.94 14.02 21.41
N ASN A 182 -2.19 14.10 22.51
CA ASN A 182 -2.02 15.32 23.29
C ASN A 182 -0.84 16.19 22.82
N TYR A 183 0.18 15.59 22.20
CA TYR A 183 1.35 16.29 21.72
C TYR A 183 1.40 16.34 20.20
N THR A 184 1.73 17.53 19.69
CA THR A 184 1.83 17.80 18.25
C THR A 184 3.20 17.40 17.72
N TRP A 185 3.30 17.17 16.42
CA TRP A 185 4.60 16.94 15.77
C TRP A 185 5.55 18.15 15.83
N LEU A 186 5.01 19.34 16.13
CA LEU A 186 5.76 20.57 16.38
C LEU A 186 6.32 20.69 17.80
N ASN A 187 5.91 19.81 18.72
CA ASN A 187 6.31 19.87 20.11
C ASN A 187 7.78 19.43 20.27
N GLY A 188 8.60 20.27 20.88
CA GLY A 188 10.03 20.00 21.03
C GLY A 188 10.34 18.77 21.91
N THR A 189 9.55 18.54 22.96
CA THR A 189 9.67 17.34 23.80
C THR A 189 9.31 16.09 23.02
N GLN A 190 8.23 16.12 22.25
CA GLN A 190 7.82 15.02 21.37
C GLN A 190 8.92 14.68 20.35
N GLN A 191 9.51 15.71 19.73
CA GLN A 191 10.62 15.54 18.80
C GLN A 191 11.86 14.96 19.48
N GLN A 192 12.15 15.36 20.73
CA GLN A 192 13.25 14.78 21.50
C GLN A 192 13.00 13.31 21.80
N GLN A 193 11.79 12.96 22.24
CA GLN A 193 11.42 11.57 22.50
C GLN A 193 11.56 10.70 21.24
N VAL A 194 11.16 11.19 20.06
CA VAL A 194 11.38 10.48 18.79
C VAL A 194 12.86 10.19 18.56
N CYS A 195 13.73 11.19 18.72
CA CYS A 195 15.17 10.98 18.60
C CYS A 195 15.69 9.99 19.63
N ASP A 196 15.31 10.15 20.91
CA ASP A 196 15.78 9.29 21.99
C ASP A 196 15.40 7.82 21.73
N ARG A 197 14.18 7.57 21.23
CA ARG A 197 13.75 6.22 20.83
C ARG A 197 14.57 5.69 19.67
N ALA A 198 14.78 6.48 18.62
CA ALA A 198 15.54 6.04 17.45
C ALA A 198 17.03 5.79 17.75
N LEU A 199 17.63 6.60 18.63
CA LEU A 199 19.02 6.44 19.08
C LEU A 199 19.23 5.20 19.95
N ALA A 200 18.23 4.82 20.75
CA ALA A 200 18.32 3.69 21.67
C ALA A 200 18.27 2.31 20.99
N VAL A 201 17.96 2.25 19.70
CA VAL A 201 17.71 0.99 18.97
C VAL A 201 19.02 0.32 18.54
N SER A 202 20.05 1.11 18.23
CA SER A 202 21.33 0.61 17.75
C SER A 202 22.46 1.05 18.69
N ASN A 203 23.25 0.08 19.15
CA ASN A 203 24.40 0.32 20.03
C ASN A 203 25.52 1.13 19.36
N SER A 204 25.53 1.24 18.03
CA SER A 204 26.50 2.06 17.29
C SER A 204 26.09 3.54 17.24
N SER A 205 24.85 3.87 17.59
CA SER A 205 24.37 5.25 17.64
C SER A 205 25.15 6.07 18.67
N THR A 206 25.28 7.36 18.40
CA THR A 206 25.93 8.32 19.31
C THR A 206 24.89 9.27 19.89
N LYS A 207 25.28 10.20 20.76
CA LYS A 207 24.34 11.12 21.44
C LYS A 207 23.33 11.83 20.53
N HIS A 208 23.69 12.12 19.28
CA HIS A 208 22.83 12.85 18.33
C HIS A 208 22.80 12.23 16.93
N VAL A 209 23.39 11.05 16.72
CA VAL A 209 23.51 10.45 15.38
C VAL A 209 22.98 9.02 15.42
N ILE A 210 21.90 8.79 14.67
CA ILE A 210 21.26 7.49 14.50
C ILE A 210 22.08 6.72 13.45
N LYS A 211 22.74 5.64 13.88
CA LYS A 211 23.62 4.80 13.05
C LYS A 211 23.10 3.37 12.97
N ASP A 212 23.33 2.74 11.83
CA ASP A 212 22.97 1.33 11.57
C ASP A 212 21.50 1.03 11.95
N THR A 213 20.57 1.91 11.59
CA THR A 213 19.14 1.76 11.94
C THR A 213 18.26 1.94 10.71
N ILE A 214 17.26 1.07 10.55
CA ILE A 214 16.14 1.31 9.62
C ILE A 214 15.02 1.97 10.42
N VAL A 215 14.72 3.23 10.11
CA VAL A 215 13.63 3.99 10.73
C VAL A 215 12.41 3.92 9.83
N VAL A 216 11.33 3.33 10.33
CA VAL A 216 10.04 3.22 9.63
C VAL A 216 9.05 4.18 10.27
N THR A 217 8.50 5.11 9.49
CA THR A 217 7.52 6.09 9.97
C THR A 217 6.20 5.95 9.24
N HIS A 218 5.08 6.04 9.96
CA HIS A 218 3.76 6.13 9.35
C HIS A 218 3.06 7.45 9.70
N SER A 219 2.39 8.07 8.72
CA SER A 219 1.52 9.23 8.93
C SER A 219 2.25 10.37 9.67
N MET A 220 1.66 10.92 10.74
CA MET A 220 2.28 11.97 11.57
C MET A 220 3.68 11.58 12.09
N GLY A 221 4.01 10.30 12.21
CA GLY A 221 5.34 9.82 12.60
C GLY A 221 6.46 10.37 11.73
N ALA A 222 6.21 10.52 10.42
CA ALA A 222 7.17 11.08 9.49
C ALA A 222 7.46 12.56 9.77
N LEU A 223 6.43 13.34 10.09
CA LEU A 223 6.57 14.75 10.48
C LEU A 223 7.31 14.89 11.81
N MET A 224 7.07 13.98 12.77
CA MET A 224 7.76 14.02 14.05
C MET A 224 9.26 13.77 13.90
N LEU A 225 9.65 12.75 13.12
CA LEU A 225 11.06 12.46 12.83
C LEU A 225 11.71 13.60 12.04
N ALA A 226 11.05 14.07 10.98
CA ALA A 226 11.53 15.18 10.18
C ALA A 226 11.74 16.46 11.01
N GLY A 227 10.79 16.76 11.90
CA GLY A 227 10.87 17.90 12.82
C GLY A 227 11.99 17.77 13.83
N ALA A 228 12.26 16.55 14.31
CA ALA A 228 13.35 16.28 15.22
C ALA A 228 14.73 16.46 14.55
N ILE A 229 14.87 16.01 13.30
CA ILE A 229 16.08 16.23 12.50
C ILE A 229 16.24 17.72 12.16
N ALA A 230 15.17 18.38 11.71
CA ALA A 230 15.17 19.80 11.38
C ALA A 230 15.56 20.70 12.56
N SER A 231 15.20 20.30 13.78
CA SER A 231 15.53 21.03 15.02
C SER A 231 16.90 20.66 15.59
N GLY A 232 17.67 19.79 14.92
CA GLY A 232 19.02 19.40 15.32
C GLY A 232 19.08 18.47 16.53
N ARG A 233 17.97 17.82 16.90
CA ARG A 233 17.91 16.91 18.06
C ARG A 233 18.66 15.60 17.79
N CYS A 234 18.53 15.11 16.56
CA CYS A 234 19.29 14.01 16.03
C CYS A 234 19.48 14.18 14.51
N LYS A 235 20.33 13.34 13.91
CA LYS A 235 20.46 13.21 12.45
C LYS A 235 20.63 11.74 12.07
N LEU A 236 20.30 11.40 10.83
CA LEU A 236 20.59 10.09 10.26
C LEU A 236 22.03 10.06 9.74
N ASP A 237 22.75 9.00 10.08
CA ASP A 237 24.02 8.65 9.45
C ASP A 237 23.77 7.96 8.08
N PRO A 238 24.72 7.98 7.13
CA PRO A 238 24.60 7.22 5.88
C PRO A 238 24.41 5.71 6.07
N SER A 239 24.80 5.16 7.22
CA SER A 239 24.49 3.78 7.63
C SER A 239 23.04 3.54 8.06
N SER A 240 22.17 4.56 8.05
CA SER A 240 20.76 4.45 8.43
C SER A 240 19.86 4.68 7.22
N THR A 241 18.69 4.05 7.24
CA THR A 241 17.69 4.12 6.18
C THR A 241 16.38 4.67 6.74
N TRP A 242 15.74 5.59 6.03
CA TRP A 242 14.39 6.06 6.41
C TRP A 242 13.35 5.59 5.39
N VAL A 243 12.45 4.74 5.86
CA VAL A 243 11.28 4.24 5.14
C VAL A 243 10.03 4.96 5.67
N SER A 244 9.24 5.58 4.79
CA SER A 244 8.08 6.37 5.18
C SER A 244 6.81 5.92 4.49
N THR A 245 5.70 5.85 5.22
CA THR A 245 4.38 5.48 4.69
C THR A 245 3.34 6.55 5.06
N ALA A 246 2.53 6.96 4.08
CA ALA A 246 1.39 7.85 4.28
C ALA A 246 1.68 9.21 4.96
N ALA A 247 2.89 9.76 4.80
CA ALA A 247 3.32 10.99 5.48
C ALA A 247 2.48 12.22 5.05
N PRO A 248 1.88 13.02 5.95
CA PRO A 248 1.14 14.21 5.55
C PRO A 248 2.06 15.44 5.43
N MET A 249 2.93 15.48 4.42
CA MET A 249 3.92 16.58 4.28
C MET A 249 3.32 17.93 3.91
N LEU A 250 2.04 17.99 3.53
CA LEU A 250 1.22 19.20 3.44
C LEU A 250 0.07 19.22 4.44
N GLY A 251 0.07 18.34 5.44
CA GLY A 251 -1.11 18.09 6.27
C GLY A 251 -2.15 17.24 5.56
N SER A 252 -3.38 17.32 6.03
CA SER A 252 -4.53 16.53 5.55
C SER A 252 -5.79 17.39 5.61
N MET A 253 -6.73 17.16 4.70
CA MET A 253 -8.06 17.77 4.80
C MET A 253 -8.93 17.15 5.90
N ALA A 254 -8.56 15.98 6.44
CA ALA A 254 -9.33 15.32 7.49
C ALA A 254 -9.37 16.14 8.80
N PRO A 255 -8.24 16.70 9.31
CA PRO A 255 -8.26 17.67 10.41
C PRO A 255 -9.07 18.94 10.15
N ASP A 256 -9.00 19.51 8.94
CA ASP A 256 -9.77 20.70 8.58
C ASP A 256 -11.27 20.38 8.67
N TYR A 257 -11.69 19.30 8.02
CA TYR A 257 -13.07 18.81 8.06
C TYR A 257 -13.55 18.49 9.49
N ALA A 258 -12.73 17.82 10.30
CA ALA A 258 -13.08 17.54 11.69
C ALA A 258 -13.31 18.82 12.52
N GLN A 259 -12.55 19.89 12.23
CA GLN A 259 -12.72 21.17 12.90
C GLN A 259 -14.00 21.88 12.46
N GLU A 260 -14.36 21.83 11.18
CA GLU A 260 -15.63 22.35 10.65
C GLU A 260 -16.83 21.63 11.30
N VAL A 261 -16.78 20.30 11.36
CA VAL A 261 -17.82 19.47 12.00
C VAL A 261 -18.00 19.84 13.47
N CYS A 262 -16.90 20.00 14.22
CA CYS A 262 -16.95 20.38 15.63
C CYS A 262 -17.36 21.84 15.86
N ALA A 263 -17.14 22.73 14.89
CA ALA A 263 -17.64 24.11 14.93
C ALA A 263 -19.14 24.21 14.59
N GLY A 264 -19.71 23.18 13.96
CA GLY A 264 -21.09 23.16 13.49
C GLY A 264 -21.28 23.73 12.07
N ASP A 265 -20.19 23.94 11.33
CA ASP A 265 -20.14 24.66 10.04
C ASP A 265 -20.35 23.76 8.80
N THR A 266 -21.02 22.62 8.91
CA THR A 266 -21.13 21.65 7.79
C THR A 266 -22.55 21.47 7.24
N ASN A 267 -22.74 21.65 5.93
CA ASN A 267 -23.98 21.41 5.18
C ASN A 267 -24.28 19.91 4.92
N LEU A 268 -23.87 19.00 5.81
CA LEU A 268 -23.90 17.54 5.57
C LEU A 268 -24.98 16.80 6.38
N ILE A 269 -25.30 15.59 5.92
CA ILE A 269 -26.35 14.72 6.48
C ILE A 269 -26.04 14.42 7.96
N ALA A 270 -26.99 14.74 8.84
CA ALA A 270 -26.84 14.67 10.30
C ALA A 270 -26.41 13.28 10.82
N GLU A 271 -26.89 12.19 10.22
CA GLU A 271 -26.55 10.82 10.60
C GLU A 271 -25.07 10.49 10.39
N LYS A 272 -24.49 10.96 9.28
CA LYS A 272 -23.07 10.77 8.97
C LYS A 272 -22.17 11.59 9.89
N LEU A 273 -22.69 12.70 10.45
CA LEU A 273 -21.96 13.59 11.34
C LEU A 273 -22.02 13.17 12.82
N ALA A 274 -23.07 12.45 13.24
CA ALA A 274 -23.28 12.08 14.64
C ALA A 274 -22.06 11.36 15.23
N GLN A 275 -21.51 10.39 14.50
CA GLN A 275 -20.31 9.63 14.91
C GLN A 275 -19.03 10.48 15.00
N PHE A 276 -18.95 11.60 14.25
CA PHE A 276 -17.80 12.51 14.31
C PHE A 276 -17.97 13.56 15.43
N LYS A 277 -19.21 13.98 15.72
CA LYS A 277 -19.50 14.92 16.81
C LYS A 277 -19.14 14.34 18.17
N ASP A 278 -19.29 13.03 18.35
CA ASP A 278 -18.86 12.34 19.58
C ASP A 278 -17.33 12.40 19.81
N GLN A 279 -16.55 12.77 18.78
CA GLN A 279 -15.10 12.91 18.84
C GLN A 279 -14.66 14.38 19.08
N CYS A 280 -15.61 15.29 19.28
CA CYS A 280 -15.34 16.67 19.61
C CYS A 280 -15.03 16.86 21.11
N PRO A 281 -14.17 17.82 21.49
CA PRO A 281 -13.44 18.74 20.61
C PRO A 281 -12.25 18.06 19.91
N VAL A 282 -11.91 18.55 18.71
CA VAL A 282 -10.75 18.04 17.95
C VAL A 282 -9.48 18.14 18.80
N GLN A 283 -8.77 17.02 18.89
CA GLN A 283 -7.56 16.87 19.70
C GLN A 283 -6.40 17.73 19.17
N LYS A 284 -5.49 18.11 20.05
CA LYS A 284 -4.40 19.05 19.75
C LYS A 284 -3.49 18.55 18.64
N ALA A 285 -3.12 17.26 18.65
CA ALA A 285 -2.31 16.65 17.61
C ALA A 285 -3.01 16.68 16.24
N THR A 286 -4.31 16.34 16.20
CA THR A 286 -5.12 16.38 14.98
C THR A 286 -5.13 17.79 14.39
N LYS A 287 -5.40 18.83 15.18
CA LYS A 287 -5.38 20.24 14.70
C LYS A 287 -4.03 20.63 14.09
N SER A 288 -2.92 20.07 14.58
CA SER A 288 -1.59 20.36 14.06
C SER A 288 -1.30 19.77 12.67
N LEU A 289 -2.21 18.96 12.14
CA LEU A 289 -2.13 18.36 10.81
C LEU A 289 -3.00 19.08 9.78
N ALA A 290 -3.53 20.27 10.12
CA ALA A 290 -4.30 21.09 9.21
C ALA A 290 -3.57 21.31 7.88
N TYR A 291 -4.34 21.38 6.79
CA TYR A 291 -3.81 21.38 5.43
C TYR A 291 -3.00 22.66 5.15
N PHE A 292 -1.90 22.53 4.42
CA PHE A 292 -1.02 23.64 4.08
C PHE A 292 -1.78 24.72 3.29
N ASN A 293 -1.68 25.97 3.76
CA ASN A 293 -2.49 27.10 3.27
C ASN A 293 -4.02 26.89 3.34
N GLY A 294 -4.50 25.93 4.14
CA GLY A 294 -5.92 25.73 4.45
C GLY A 294 -6.43 26.69 5.53
N SER A 295 -7.75 26.74 5.71
CA SER A 295 -8.45 27.66 6.62
C SER A 295 -8.06 27.47 8.09
N TYR A 296 -7.70 26.25 8.49
CA TYR A 296 -7.28 25.91 9.85
C TYR A 296 -5.76 25.90 10.04
N SER A 297 -5.00 26.24 8.99
CA SER A 297 -3.55 26.36 9.08
C SER A 297 -3.12 27.76 9.56
N SER A 298 -1.86 27.87 9.96
CA SER A 298 -1.24 29.13 10.36
C SER A 298 0.06 29.37 9.59
N PRO A 299 0.54 30.62 9.49
CA PRO A 299 1.85 30.90 8.91
C PRO A 299 2.99 30.11 9.56
N ARG A 300 2.90 29.87 10.88
CA ARG A 300 3.85 29.03 11.62
C ARG A 300 3.81 27.58 11.16
N LEU A 301 2.61 27.00 11.02
CA LEU A 301 2.44 25.62 10.57
C LEU A 301 2.93 25.45 9.13
N ASN A 302 2.57 26.37 8.23
CA ASN A 302 3.03 26.37 6.84
C ASN A 302 4.56 26.49 6.73
N LYS A 303 5.19 27.34 7.55
CA LYS A 303 6.65 27.42 7.63
C LYS A 303 7.26 26.10 8.11
N ALA A 304 6.66 25.48 9.12
CA ALA A 304 7.15 24.20 9.63
C ALA A 304 7.07 23.08 8.58
N TYR A 305 5.97 23.00 7.81
CA TYR A 305 5.86 22.05 6.70
C TYR A 305 7.01 22.21 5.68
N LYS A 306 7.32 23.43 5.27
CA LYS A 306 8.44 23.69 4.34
C LYS A 306 9.78 23.19 4.89
N VAL A 307 10.01 23.35 6.18
CA VAL A 307 11.25 22.89 6.83
C VAL A 307 11.33 21.36 6.82
N VAL A 308 10.26 20.68 7.24
CA VAL A 308 10.27 19.20 7.29
C VAL A 308 10.25 18.56 5.91
N GLN A 309 9.66 19.21 4.90
CA GLN A 309 9.72 18.77 3.50
C GLN A 309 11.17 18.70 2.99
N GLU A 310 12.01 19.65 3.37
CA GLU A 310 13.42 19.64 2.96
C GLU A 310 14.18 18.48 3.61
N VAL A 311 13.96 18.25 4.91
CA VAL A 311 14.50 17.08 5.61
C VAL A 311 14.01 15.78 4.98
N TYR A 312 12.72 15.68 4.71
CA TYR A 312 12.10 14.51 4.11
C TYR A 312 12.72 14.21 2.75
N ARG A 313 12.77 15.18 1.85
CA ARG A 313 13.34 15.06 0.51
C ARG A 313 14.81 14.64 0.51
N THR A 314 15.58 15.09 1.48
CA THR A 314 17.04 14.86 1.54
C THR A 314 17.42 13.55 2.23
N ASN A 315 16.56 13.03 3.11
CA ASN A 315 16.89 11.89 3.96
C ASN A 315 16.04 10.63 3.70
N VAL A 316 14.84 10.77 3.13
CA VAL A 316 13.97 9.60 2.91
C VAL A 316 14.52 8.71 1.81
N SER A 317 14.61 7.42 2.10
CA SER A 317 15.18 6.41 1.18
C SER A 317 14.11 5.69 0.36
N ALA A 318 12.91 5.56 0.94
CA ALA A 318 11.77 4.86 0.34
C ALA A 318 10.45 5.40 0.89
N VAL A 319 9.43 5.46 0.03
CA VAL A 319 8.15 6.07 0.36
C VAL A 319 6.99 5.28 -0.22
N MET A 320 5.97 5.04 0.59
CA MET A 320 4.68 4.54 0.16
C MET A 320 3.62 5.64 0.26
N CYS A 321 3.06 6.05 -0.89
CA CYS A 321 1.99 7.04 -0.97
C CYS A 321 0.84 6.48 -1.82
N SER A 322 -0.40 6.62 -1.33
CA SER A 322 -1.57 6.09 -2.04
C SER A 322 -2.31 7.15 -2.84
N GLU A 323 -2.78 6.75 -4.02
CA GLU A 323 -3.71 7.52 -4.86
C GLU A 323 -5.16 7.07 -4.68
N SER A 324 -5.46 6.11 -3.81
CA SER A 324 -6.84 5.63 -3.63
C SER A 324 -7.08 5.01 -2.26
N TYR A 325 -8.20 5.37 -1.65
CA TYR A 325 -8.73 4.80 -0.42
C TYR A 325 -9.43 3.45 -0.61
N SER A 326 -9.39 2.88 -1.82
CA SER A 326 -10.08 1.63 -2.12
C SER A 326 -9.60 0.49 -1.23
N GLY A 327 -8.29 0.43 -0.94
CA GLY A 327 -7.70 -0.41 0.10
C GLY A 327 -7.79 -1.92 -0.13
N ILE A 328 -7.29 -2.66 0.85
CA ILE A 328 -7.36 -4.12 0.95
C ILE A 328 -8.65 -4.50 1.67
N LEU A 329 -9.23 -5.65 1.29
CA LEU A 329 -10.43 -6.18 1.96
C LEU A 329 -10.14 -6.39 3.44
N SER A 330 -10.84 -5.64 4.30
CA SER A 330 -10.57 -5.60 5.73
C SER A 330 -11.77 -5.03 6.49
N SER A 331 -11.79 -5.19 7.82
CA SER A 331 -12.87 -4.71 8.68
C SER A 331 -13.00 -3.17 8.71
N TYR A 332 -11.94 -2.44 8.36
CA TYR A 332 -11.90 -0.98 8.39
C TYR A 332 -12.06 -0.33 7.00
N GLN A 333 -12.09 -1.11 5.92
CA GLN A 333 -12.13 -0.61 4.55
C GLN A 333 -13.31 0.34 4.30
N ALA A 334 -14.51 -0.03 4.77
CA ALA A 334 -15.72 0.77 4.60
C ALA A 334 -15.59 2.16 5.23
N SER A 335 -14.92 2.28 6.38
CA SER A 335 -14.67 3.57 7.03
C SER A 335 -13.83 4.49 6.14
N PHE A 336 -12.81 3.97 5.45
CA PHE A 336 -11.99 4.78 4.54
C PHE A 336 -12.71 5.16 3.25
N TRP A 337 -13.65 4.34 2.78
CA TRP A 337 -14.52 4.73 1.67
C TRP A 337 -15.42 5.92 2.05
N ILE A 338 -15.98 5.88 3.26
CA ILE A 338 -16.77 6.99 3.81
C ILE A 338 -15.91 8.25 3.93
N LEU A 339 -14.72 8.14 4.53
CA LEU A 339 -13.81 9.27 4.71
C LEU A 339 -13.36 9.87 3.37
N GLY A 340 -12.94 9.03 2.42
CA GLY A 340 -12.47 9.46 1.11
C GLY A 340 -13.54 10.12 0.24
N GLU A 341 -14.82 9.85 0.50
CA GLU A 341 -15.96 10.49 -0.18
C GLU A 341 -16.49 11.72 0.56
N MET A 342 -16.53 11.69 1.90
CA MET A 342 -17.10 12.78 2.71
C MET A 342 -16.16 13.95 2.93
N ILE A 343 -14.87 13.69 3.11
CA ILE A 343 -13.91 14.75 3.37
C ILE A 343 -13.70 15.52 2.05
N PRO A 344 -13.74 16.87 2.08
CA PRO A 344 -13.48 17.71 0.91
C PRO A 344 -11.97 17.73 0.58
N HIS A 345 -11.44 16.58 0.18
CA HIS A 345 -10.04 16.41 -0.21
C HIS A 345 -9.68 17.34 -1.38
N LYS A 346 -8.43 17.80 -1.40
CA LYS A 346 -7.92 18.62 -2.53
C LYS A 346 -7.81 17.84 -3.84
N SER A 347 -7.92 16.52 -3.79
CA SER A 347 -7.90 15.63 -4.95
C SER A 347 -8.64 14.32 -4.65
N LYS A 348 -9.18 13.70 -5.70
CA LYS A 348 -9.67 12.31 -5.65
C LYS A 348 -8.56 11.30 -5.34
N LYS A 349 -7.29 11.69 -5.50
CA LYS A 349 -6.12 10.87 -5.17
C LYS A 349 -5.76 11.01 -3.70
N ASN A 350 -6.31 10.16 -2.85
CA ASN A 350 -6.07 10.14 -1.41
C ASN A 350 -6.25 8.74 -0.82
N ASP A 351 -5.68 8.51 0.36
CA ASP A 351 -5.79 7.24 1.11
C ASP A 351 -7.01 7.16 2.05
N GLY A 352 -7.90 8.15 1.96
CA GLY A 352 -9.07 8.36 2.82
C GLY A 352 -8.78 9.37 3.92
N THR A 353 -7.52 9.76 4.11
CA THR A 353 -7.12 10.79 5.07
C THR A 353 -6.09 11.75 4.49
N VAL A 354 -5.04 11.25 3.85
CA VAL A 354 -3.93 12.02 3.30
C VAL A 354 -3.98 11.93 1.78
N GLU A 355 -3.90 13.09 1.13
CA GLU A 355 -3.80 13.18 -0.32
C GLU A 355 -2.44 12.69 -0.81
N PHE A 356 -2.41 12.02 -1.97
CA PHE A 356 -1.17 11.58 -2.62
C PHE A 356 -0.16 12.73 -2.77
N HIS A 357 -0.64 13.92 -3.14
CA HIS A 357 0.20 15.10 -3.30
C HIS A 357 0.78 15.60 -1.96
N SER A 358 0.04 15.43 -0.85
CA SER A 358 0.57 15.71 0.48
C SER A 358 1.68 14.73 0.83
N CYS A 359 1.51 13.44 0.55
CA CYS A 359 2.50 12.41 0.83
C CYS A 359 3.77 12.48 -0.02
N SER A 360 3.61 12.76 -1.31
CA SER A 360 4.73 12.87 -2.25
C SER A 360 5.41 14.25 -2.22
N LYS A 361 5.02 15.15 -1.32
CA LYS A 361 5.50 16.54 -1.37
C LYS A 361 7.02 16.63 -1.16
N GLY A 362 7.67 17.32 -2.10
CA GLY A 362 9.12 17.50 -2.13
C GLY A 362 9.86 16.38 -2.86
N LEU A 363 9.16 15.30 -3.25
CA LEU A 363 9.75 14.18 -3.95
C LEU A 363 9.51 14.28 -5.46
N ASP A 364 10.38 13.63 -6.22
CA ASP A 364 10.25 13.53 -7.67
C ASP A 364 9.19 12.49 -8.03
N LEU A 365 8.08 12.95 -8.61
CA LEU A 365 6.96 12.08 -9.00
C LEU A 365 7.35 11.08 -10.10
N ALA A 366 8.38 11.37 -10.90
CA ALA A 366 8.85 10.44 -11.93
C ALA A 366 9.49 9.17 -11.33
N LYS A 367 9.90 9.21 -10.06
CA LYS A 367 10.44 8.03 -9.36
C LYS A 367 9.36 7.07 -8.87
N PHE A 368 8.10 7.50 -8.87
CA PHE A 368 7.00 6.69 -8.35
C PHE A 368 6.54 5.66 -9.36
N GLY A 369 6.61 4.38 -9.00
CA GLY A 369 6.01 3.28 -9.74
C GLY A 369 4.83 2.69 -8.97
N ASP A 370 3.95 1.99 -9.66
CA ASP A 370 2.69 1.44 -9.13
C ASP A 370 2.76 -0.05 -8.75
N THR A 371 3.99 -0.56 -8.58
CA THR A 371 4.24 -1.92 -8.10
C THR A 371 5.10 -1.90 -6.84
N TYR A 372 4.94 -2.93 -6.01
CA TYR A 372 5.72 -3.15 -4.79
C TYR A 372 7.25 -3.22 -5.00
N LYS A 373 7.72 -3.33 -6.25
CA LYS A 373 9.16 -3.29 -6.59
C LYS A 373 9.72 -1.86 -6.56
N SER A 374 8.85 -0.85 -6.58
CA SER A 374 9.26 0.56 -6.66
C SER A 374 9.59 1.10 -5.27
N ARG A 375 10.79 1.63 -5.07
CA ARG A 375 11.17 2.29 -3.79
C ARG A 375 10.23 3.45 -3.42
N PHE A 376 9.77 4.18 -4.43
CA PHE A 376 8.72 5.19 -4.31
C PHE A 376 7.45 4.55 -4.87
N TYR A 377 6.63 4.03 -3.98
CA TYR A 377 5.52 3.16 -4.32
C TYR A 377 4.21 3.94 -4.30
N ARG A 378 3.61 4.02 -5.47
CA ARG A 378 2.30 4.62 -5.73
C ARG A 378 1.22 3.56 -5.59
N THR A 379 0.47 3.63 -4.51
CA THR A 379 -0.45 2.56 -4.11
C THR A 379 -1.91 2.91 -4.34
N LYS A 380 -2.79 1.94 -4.12
CA LYS A 380 -4.25 2.10 -4.00
C LYS A 380 -4.75 1.64 -2.63
N LEU A 381 -3.92 1.86 -1.62
CA LEU A 381 -4.13 1.45 -0.24
C LEU A 381 -4.86 2.53 0.56
N ASN A 382 -5.73 2.13 1.49
CA ASN A 382 -6.24 3.11 2.46
C ASN A 382 -5.16 3.40 3.52
N HIS A 383 -5.39 4.42 4.35
CA HIS A 383 -4.41 4.86 5.35
C HIS A 383 -4.00 3.76 6.34
N TYR A 384 -4.88 2.80 6.65
CA TYR A 384 -4.57 1.72 7.61
C TYR A 384 -3.87 0.52 6.97
N ASP A 385 -4.06 0.27 5.68
CA ASP A 385 -3.31 -0.78 5.00
C ASP A 385 -1.80 -0.48 5.00
N MET A 386 -1.42 0.80 4.99
CA MET A 386 -0.03 1.27 5.08
C MET A 386 0.58 1.15 6.50
N GLN A 387 -0.17 0.56 7.44
CA GLN A 387 0.31 0.06 8.74
C GLN A 387 0.60 -1.45 8.72
N PHE A 388 0.52 -2.09 7.55
CA PHE A 388 0.75 -3.53 7.33
C PHE A 388 -0.29 -4.45 8.00
N ARG A 389 -1.50 -3.95 8.26
CA ARG A 389 -2.50 -4.67 9.08
C ARG A 389 -3.24 -5.78 8.35
N ALA A 390 -3.51 -5.61 7.06
CA ALA A 390 -4.31 -6.54 6.26
C ALA A 390 -3.49 -7.44 5.33
N GLY A 391 -2.16 -7.42 5.44
CA GLY A 391 -1.29 -8.14 4.50
C GLY A 391 -1.28 -7.50 3.12
N ASP A 392 -1.16 -8.34 2.09
CA ASP A 392 -1.14 -7.95 0.69
C ASP A 392 -2.44 -8.32 -0.02
N ALA A 393 -2.80 -7.54 -1.04
CA ALA A 393 -3.86 -7.93 -1.95
C ALA A 393 -3.35 -8.99 -2.93
N PHE A 394 -4.15 -10.04 -3.10
CA PHE A 394 -3.86 -11.14 -4.00
C PHE A 394 -3.65 -10.71 -5.48
N TRP A 395 -4.47 -9.80 -6.01
CA TRP A 395 -4.55 -9.49 -7.46
C TRP A 395 -4.18 -8.07 -7.85
N ASN A 396 -3.43 -7.36 -7.01
CA ASN A 396 -3.19 -5.94 -7.27
C ASN A 396 -1.80 -5.54 -6.78
N LYS A 397 -0.85 -5.42 -7.71
CA LYS A 397 0.53 -5.00 -7.43
C LYS A 397 0.64 -3.61 -6.81
N ALA A 398 -0.42 -2.78 -6.88
CA ALA A 398 -0.51 -1.48 -6.22
C ALA A 398 -1.11 -1.56 -4.80
N LYS A 399 -1.38 -2.76 -4.28
CA LYS A 399 -1.94 -3.02 -2.94
C LYS A 399 -1.18 -4.12 -2.20
N MET A 400 0.12 -4.15 -2.38
CA MET A 400 1.04 -5.10 -1.73
C MET A 400 2.02 -4.37 -0.78
N PRO A 401 1.57 -3.83 0.37
CA PRO A 401 2.44 -3.10 1.29
C PRO A 401 3.47 -3.98 1.99
N VAL A 402 3.15 -5.24 2.31
CA VAL A 402 4.06 -6.15 3.04
C VAL A 402 5.17 -6.60 2.10
N LYS A 403 4.83 -7.14 0.93
CA LYS A 403 5.82 -7.48 -0.10
C LYS A 403 6.67 -6.28 -0.49
N TRP A 404 6.10 -5.08 -0.57
CA TRP A 404 6.90 -3.87 -0.79
C TRP A 404 7.99 -3.71 0.27
N PHE A 405 7.67 -3.86 1.55
CA PHE A 405 8.64 -3.74 2.64
C PHE A 405 9.67 -4.86 2.63
N GLU A 406 9.26 -6.09 2.34
CA GLU A 406 10.16 -7.25 2.24
C GLU A 406 11.20 -7.10 1.13
N CYS A 407 10.79 -6.61 -0.03
CA CYS A 407 11.63 -6.51 -1.22
C CYS A 407 12.42 -5.18 -1.29
N LEU A 408 12.22 -4.28 -0.32
CA LEU A 408 12.60 -2.87 -0.44
C LEU A 408 14.10 -2.63 -0.41
N LEU A 409 14.76 -3.26 0.56
CA LEU A 409 16.09 -2.90 1.04
C LEU A 409 17.09 -4.00 0.81
#